data_AF-D8QK15-F1
#
_entry.id   AF-D8QK15-F1
#
_cell.length_a   1.000
_cell.length_b   1.000
_cell.length_c   1.000
_cell.angle_alpha   90.00
_cell.angle_beta   90.00
_cell.angle_gamma   90.00
#
_symmetry.space_group_name_H-M   'P 1'
#
loop_
_entity.id
_entity.type
_entity.pdbx_description
1 polymer ?
#
loop_
_entity_poly.entity_id
_entity_poly.type
_entity_poly.pdbx_seq_one_letter_code
_entity_poly.pdbx_strand_id
1 'polypeptide(L)'
;SDTTINSLFEIDRTRNNGADFQFEDVVRGRESRKRLEATDCECCREYYEAVGPLPARPQGPLWRSPSRSPRKHRPECQHHQDDRRQDDHRDEQVQAHRQAISRHRQQWARAKTPPGYWEIGFPSTQEVTDMNERAREMHRDKLRVVEAEARKDGGRYRRR
;
A
#
# COMPACT_ATOMS: atom_id res chain seq x y z
N SER A 1 19.83 19.41 15.68
CA SER A 1 18.52 19.01 16.20
C SER A 1 17.99 17.92 15.31
N ASP A 2 17.65 16.75 15.85
CA ASP A 2 17.05 15.69 15.05
C ASP A 2 15.64 16.11 14.65
N THR A 3 15.45 16.39 13.36
CA THR A 3 14.17 16.83 12.82
C THR A 3 13.18 15.66 12.83
N THR A 4 12.12 15.76 13.63
CA THR A 4 11.10 14.70 13.73
C THR A 4 9.96 14.92 12.73
N ILE A 5 9.25 13.85 12.36
CA ILE A 5 8.11 13.93 11.42
C ILE A 5 7.08 14.97 11.87
N ASN A 6 6.71 14.95 13.16
CA ASN A 6 5.69 15.84 13.72
C ASN A 6 6.14 17.32 13.77
N SER A 7 7.44 17.60 13.59
CA SER A 7 7.94 18.98 13.48
C SER A 7 7.79 19.54 12.06
N LEU A 8 7.85 18.68 11.03
CA LEU A 8 7.79 19.08 9.62
C LEU A 8 6.40 18.92 9.00
N PHE A 9 5.62 17.97 9.50
CA PHE A 9 4.35 17.56 8.91
C PHE A 9 3.27 17.44 9.98
N GLU A 10 2.04 17.65 9.55
CA GLU A 10 0.84 17.42 10.36
C GLU A 10 -0.24 16.70 9.55
N ILE A 11 -1.20 16.09 10.27
CA ILE A 11 -2.30 15.37 9.65
C ILE A 11 -3.35 16.35 9.17
N ASP A 12 -3.82 16.13 7.93
CA ASP A 12 -4.94 16.88 7.38
C ASP A 12 -6.24 16.51 8.08
N ARG A 13 -6.71 17.39 8.98
CA ARG A 13 -7.95 17.20 9.74
C ARG A 13 -9.17 16.99 8.85
N THR A 14 -9.23 17.60 7.66
CA THR A 14 -10.39 17.45 6.76
C THR A 14 -10.48 16.02 6.19
N ARG A 15 -9.37 15.30 6.19
CA ARG A 15 -9.26 13.91 5.70
C ARG A 15 -9.17 12.88 6.82
N ASN A 16 -9.26 13.31 8.07
CA ASN A 16 -9.12 12.47 9.25
C ASN A 16 -10.21 12.73 10.29
N ASN A 17 -11.45 12.95 9.83
CA ASN A 17 -12.63 13.19 10.69
C ASN A 17 -12.43 14.31 11.73
N GLY A 18 -11.66 15.35 11.39
CA GLY A 18 -11.35 16.47 12.29
C GLY A 18 -10.21 16.22 13.28
N ALA A 19 -9.71 14.99 13.41
CA ALA A 19 -8.62 14.65 14.32
C ALA A 19 -7.24 14.98 13.71
N ASP A 20 -6.31 15.44 14.55
CA ASP A 20 -4.91 15.72 14.20
C ASP A 20 -3.93 14.60 14.56
N PHE A 21 -4.46 13.46 15.02
CA PHE A 21 -3.70 12.24 15.33
C PHE A 21 -4.27 11.05 14.56
N GLN A 22 -3.43 10.03 14.35
CA GLN A 22 -3.85 8.77 13.71
C GLN A 22 -4.68 7.95 14.69
N PHE A 23 -5.79 7.38 14.23
CA PHE A 23 -6.65 6.53 15.05
C PHE A 23 -7.26 5.40 14.22
N GLU A 24 -7.67 4.33 14.88
CA GLU A 24 -8.43 3.24 14.28
C GLU A 24 -9.85 3.27 14.87
N ASP A 25 -10.85 3.13 14.01
CA ASP A 25 -12.26 3.09 14.42
C ASP A 25 -12.99 1.92 13.75
N VAL A 26 -14.06 1.45 14.39
CA VAL A 26 -14.86 0.32 13.93
C VAL A 26 -15.81 0.77 12.83
N VAL A 27 -15.40 0.56 11.58
CA VAL A 27 -16.23 0.88 10.42
C VAL A 27 -17.32 -0.18 10.20
N ARG A 28 -18.58 0.22 10.35
CA ARG A 28 -19.76 -0.61 10.05
C ARG A 28 -20.29 -0.33 8.64
N GLY A 29 -20.74 -1.38 7.97
CA GLY A 29 -21.33 -1.31 6.63
C GLY A 29 -20.35 -1.61 5.49
N ARG A 30 -20.85 -2.28 4.45
CA ARG A 30 -20.05 -2.75 3.31
C ARG A 30 -19.43 -1.60 2.52
N GLU A 31 -20.23 -0.60 2.16
CA GLU A 31 -19.77 0.54 1.35
C GLU A 31 -18.75 1.40 2.10
N SER A 32 -18.96 1.62 3.40
CA SER A 32 -17.99 2.35 4.24
C SER A 32 -16.67 1.62 4.33
N ARG A 33 -16.69 0.30 4.56
CA ARG A 33 -15.48 -0.52 4.58
C ARG A 33 -14.78 -0.56 3.21
N LYS A 34 -15.50 -0.51 2.09
CA LYS A 34 -14.94 -0.49 0.74
C LYS A 34 -14.13 0.78 0.43
N ARG A 35 -14.44 1.90 1.09
CA ARG A 35 -13.69 3.16 0.97
C ARG A 35 -12.36 3.15 1.73
N LEU A 36 -12.16 2.20 2.65
CA LEU A 36 -10.88 2.04 3.34
C LEU A 36 -9.83 1.43 2.42
N GLU A 37 -8.58 1.79 2.68
CA GLU A 37 -7.41 1.25 1.99
C GLU A 37 -7.23 -0.22 2.35
N ALA A 38 -7.13 -1.06 1.32
CA ALA A 38 -6.85 -2.47 1.47
C ALA A 38 -5.37 -2.69 1.74
N THR A 39 -5.08 -3.54 2.71
CA THR A 39 -3.71 -3.86 3.09
C THR A 39 -3.51 -5.37 3.10
N ASP A 40 -2.27 -5.79 2.93
CA ASP A 40 -1.86 -7.18 3.12
C ASP A 40 -1.55 -7.43 4.60
N CYS A 41 -1.79 -8.66 5.02
CA CYS A 41 -1.23 -9.23 6.24
C CYS A 41 -0.16 -10.26 5.85
N GLU A 42 0.60 -10.75 6.81
CA GLU A 42 1.65 -11.75 6.58
C GLU A 42 1.14 -12.97 5.81
N CYS A 43 -0.08 -13.45 6.11
CA CYS A 43 -0.68 -14.59 5.42
C CYS A 43 -1.18 -14.29 3.99
N CYS A 44 -1.50 -13.04 3.68
CA CYS A 44 -2.04 -12.67 2.37
C CYS A 44 -0.98 -12.11 1.42
N ARG A 45 0.18 -11.69 1.92
CA ARG A 45 1.25 -11.10 1.11
C ARG A 45 1.70 -12.05 0.00
N GLU A 46 2.08 -13.27 0.37
CA GLU A 46 2.54 -14.30 -0.56
C GLU A 46 1.49 -14.61 -1.63
N TYR A 47 0.21 -14.63 -1.26
CA TYR A 47 -0.88 -14.82 -2.21
C TYR A 47 -0.91 -13.73 -3.28
N TYR A 48 -0.80 -12.45 -2.90
CA TYR A 48 -0.83 -11.36 -3.88
C TYR A 48 0.46 -11.28 -4.72
N GLU A 49 1.61 -11.60 -4.14
CA GLU A 49 2.87 -11.69 -4.88
C GLU A 49 2.84 -12.78 -5.95
N ALA A 50 2.29 -13.96 -5.60
CA ALA A 50 2.17 -15.11 -6.48
C ALA A 50 1.09 -14.93 -7.57
N VAL A 51 -0.09 -14.44 -7.20
CA VAL A 51 -1.20 -14.24 -8.15
C VAL A 51 -0.96 -13.03 -9.04
N GLY A 52 -0.38 -11.96 -8.49
CA GLY A 52 -0.12 -10.73 -9.23
C GLY A 52 -1.41 -9.92 -9.51
N PRO A 53 -1.50 -9.26 -10.67
CA PRO A 53 -2.68 -8.49 -11.09
C PRO A 53 -3.98 -9.30 -11.07
N LEU A 54 -5.12 -8.60 -10.87
CA LEU A 54 -6.44 -9.24 -10.91
C LEU A 54 -6.68 -9.84 -12.31
N PRO A 55 -6.95 -11.16 -12.44
CA PRO A 55 -7.19 -11.76 -13.73
C PRO A 55 -8.45 -11.20 -14.37
N ALA A 56 -8.49 -11.20 -15.71
CA ALA A 56 -9.68 -10.80 -16.46
C ALA A 56 -10.88 -11.64 -16.00
N ARG A 57 -12.00 -10.95 -15.71
CA ARG A 57 -13.21 -11.61 -15.24
C ARG A 57 -13.63 -12.66 -16.27
N PRO A 58 -13.76 -13.95 -15.89
CA PRO A 58 -14.21 -14.97 -16.82
C PRO A 58 -15.60 -14.59 -17.31
N GLN A 59 -15.76 -14.52 -18.63
CA GLN A 59 -17.07 -14.28 -19.22
C GLN A 59 -17.94 -15.50 -18.91
N GLY A 60 -19.13 -15.25 -18.39
CA GLY A 60 -20.10 -16.32 -18.17
C GLY A 60 -20.39 -17.05 -19.49
N PRO A 61 -20.81 -18.32 -19.44
CA PRO A 61 -21.14 -19.05 -20.65
C PRO A 61 -22.21 -18.27 -21.43
N LEU A 62 -21.94 -18.06 -22.71
CA LEU A 62 -22.90 -17.45 -23.60
C LEU A 62 -24.03 -18.45 -23.82
N TRP A 63 -25.21 -18.15 -23.25
CA TRP A 63 -26.42 -18.97 -23.46
C TRP A 63 -26.88 -19.00 -24.92
N ARG A 64 -26.33 -18.13 -25.78
CA ARG A 64 -26.57 -18.10 -27.24
C ARG A 64 -25.27 -17.77 -27.98
N SER A 65 -25.05 -18.40 -29.13
CA SER A 65 -23.90 -18.12 -29.98
C SER A 65 -23.92 -16.67 -30.50
N PRO A 66 -22.80 -15.92 -30.42
CA PRO A 66 -22.70 -14.60 -31.06
C PRO A 66 -22.93 -14.69 -32.56
N SER A 67 -23.73 -13.78 -33.14
CA SER A 67 -23.80 -13.64 -34.60
C SER A 67 -22.42 -13.26 -35.13
N ARG A 68 -21.96 -13.91 -36.21
CA ARG A 68 -20.62 -13.74 -36.82
C ARG A 68 -20.22 -12.27 -36.90
N SER A 69 -19.30 -11.84 -36.05
CA SER A 69 -18.68 -10.52 -36.14
C SER A 69 -17.62 -10.49 -37.26
N PRO A 70 -17.42 -9.36 -37.97
CA PRO A 70 -16.42 -9.24 -39.02
C PRO A 70 -14.99 -9.43 -38.48
N ARG A 71 -14.13 -10.07 -39.28
CA ARG A 71 -12.71 -10.32 -38.95
C ARG A 71 -11.98 -8.98 -38.76
N LYS A 72 -11.52 -8.68 -37.55
CA LYS A 72 -10.58 -7.57 -37.32
C LYS A 72 -9.14 -8.03 -37.57
N HIS A 73 -8.42 -7.21 -38.33
CA HIS A 73 -7.02 -7.36 -38.68
C HIS A 73 -6.15 -7.44 -37.42
N ARG A 74 -5.21 -8.39 -37.39
CA ARG A 74 -4.24 -8.56 -36.28
C ARG A 74 -3.22 -7.41 -36.36
N PRO A 75 -3.02 -6.60 -35.30
CA PRO A 75 -1.85 -5.74 -35.26
C PRO A 75 -0.63 -6.59 -34.91
N GLU A 76 0.45 -6.30 -35.61
CA GLU A 76 1.78 -6.87 -35.44
C GLU A 76 2.34 -6.55 -34.06
N CYS A 77 3.05 -7.51 -33.49
CA CYS A 77 3.35 -7.54 -32.08
C CYS A 77 4.65 -6.78 -31.77
N GLN A 78 4.58 -5.71 -30.98
CA GLN A 78 5.75 -4.99 -30.46
C GLN A 78 6.03 -5.48 -29.03
N HIS A 79 6.96 -6.41 -28.87
CA HIS A 79 7.43 -6.86 -27.56
C HIS A 79 8.93 -6.63 -27.50
N HIS A 80 9.36 -5.48 -27.00
CA HIS A 80 10.68 -5.24 -26.40
C HIS A 80 10.67 -3.80 -25.89
N GLN A 81 10.16 -3.56 -24.68
CA GLN A 81 10.30 -2.26 -24.01
C GLN A 81 10.52 -2.46 -22.50
N ASP A 82 11.72 -2.08 -22.06
CA ASP A 82 12.12 -1.60 -20.73
C ASP A 82 11.54 -2.31 -19.49
N ASP A 83 12.31 -3.23 -18.90
CA ASP A 83 11.94 -4.05 -17.73
C ASP A 83 11.61 -3.23 -16.47
N ARG A 84 12.14 -2.00 -16.31
CA ARG A 84 11.91 -1.18 -15.10
C ARG A 84 10.55 -0.49 -15.06
N ARG A 85 9.95 -0.15 -16.20
CA ARG A 85 8.60 0.47 -16.24
C ARG A 85 7.48 -0.55 -16.08
N GLN A 86 7.77 -1.82 -16.36
CA GLN A 86 6.82 -2.91 -16.21
C GLN A 86 6.57 -3.25 -14.73
N ASP A 87 7.57 -3.07 -13.87
CA ASP A 87 7.50 -3.44 -12.45
C ASP A 87 6.61 -2.48 -11.63
N ASP A 88 6.80 -1.16 -11.77
CA ASP A 88 5.95 -0.15 -11.13
C ASP A 88 4.46 -0.35 -11.50
N HIS A 89 4.19 -0.62 -12.78
CA HIS A 89 2.85 -0.86 -13.28
C HIS A 89 2.26 -2.18 -12.77
N ARG A 90 3.10 -3.21 -12.52
CA ARG A 90 2.67 -4.46 -11.91
C ARG A 90 2.28 -4.24 -10.45
N ASP A 91 3.08 -3.50 -9.68
CA ASP A 91 2.79 -3.20 -8.28
C ASP A 91 1.50 -2.39 -8.09
N GLU A 92 1.27 -1.40 -8.97
CA GLU A 92 0.01 -0.66 -9.01
C GLU A 92 -1.19 -1.58 -9.30
N GLN A 93 -1.05 -2.52 -10.24
CA GLN A 93 -2.09 -3.49 -10.55
C GLN A 93 -2.34 -4.49 -9.42
N VAL A 94 -1.28 -4.91 -8.71
CA VAL A 94 -1.39 -5.75 -7.52
C VAL A 94 -2.07 -4.97 -6.38
N GLN A 95 -1.75 -3.69 -6.21
CA GLN A 95 -2.46 -2.83 -5.27
C GLN A 95 -3.95 -2.68 -5.64
N ALA A 96 -4.27 -2.49 -6.93
CA ALA A 96 -5.65 -2.44 -7.40
C ALA A 96 -6.39 -3.77 -7.18
N HIS A 97 -5.72 -4.90 -7.41
CA HIS A 97 -6.24 -6.24 -7.10
C HIS A 97 -6.56 -6.36 -5.61
N ARG A 98 -5.62 -6.00 -4.73
CA ARG A 98 -5.82 -5.95 -3.28
C ARG A 98 -7.01 -5.06 -2.91
N GLN A 99 -7.10 -3.87 -3.49
CA GLN A 99 -8.20 -2.93 -3.25
C GLN A 99 -9.55 -3.47 -3.69
N ALA A 100 -9.60 -4.33 -4.72
CA ALA A 100 -10.83 -4.93 -5.22
C ALA A 100 -11.35 -6.05 -4.31
N ILE A 101 -10.48 -6.96 -3.87
CA ILE A 101 -10.92 -8.23 -3.25
C ILE A 101 -10.61 -8.36 -1.75
N SER A 102 -9.64 -7.61 -1.22
CA SER A 102 -9.16 -7.83 0.15
C SER A 102 -10.24 -7.55 1.19
N ARG A 103 -10.28 -8.43 2.20
CA ARG A 103 -11.04 -8.23 3.44
C ARG A 103 -10.29 -7.40 4.46
N HIS A 104 -8.96 -7.40 4.43
CA HIS A 104 -8.10 -6.63 5.31
C HIS A 104 -8.03 -5.18 4.83
N ARG A 105 -8.58 -4.29 5.64
CA ARG A 105 -8.68 -2.86 5.32
C ARG A 105 -8.49 -2.04 6.58
N GLN A 106 -7.81 -0.91 6.46
CA GLN A 106 -7.52 -0.01 7.57
C GLN A 106 -7.53 1.45 7.09
N GLN A 107 -7.82 2.38 8.00
CA GLN A 107 -7.76 3.82 7.72
C GLN A 107 -6.31 4.33 7.75
N TRP A 108 -5.53 3.81 8.70
CA TRP A 108 -4.12 4.11 8.89
C TRP A 108 -3.34 2.80 8.99
N ALA A 109 -2.16 2.75 8.39
CA ALA A 109 -1.26 1.62 8.57
C ALA A 109 -0.77 1.57 10.02
N ARG A 110 -0.81 0.39 10.63
CA ARG A 110 -0.24 0.18 11.96
C ARG A 110 1.25 0.51 11.99
N ALA A 111 1.70 1.05 13.12
CA ALA A 111 3.12 1.29 13.34
C ALA A 111 3.88 -0.03 13.29
N LYS A 112 5.05 -0.02 12.64
CA LYS A 112 5.96 -1.16 12.65
C LYS A 112 6.54 -1.32 14.05
N THR A 113 6.66 -2.55 14.50
CA THR A 113 7.34 -2.88 15.75
C THR A 113 8.80 -2.40 15.67
N PRO A 114 9.31 -1.66 16.67
CA PRO A 114 10.71 -1.23 16.73
C PRO A 114 11.70 -2.41 16.67
N PRO A 115 12.94 -2.20 16.19
CA PRO A 115 13.95 -3.25 16.16
C PRO A 115 14.25 -3.73 17.58
N GLY A 116 14.31 -5.05 17.79
CA GLY A 116 14.63 -5.65 19.09
C GLY A 116 13.51 -5.63 20.14
N TYR A 117 12.30 -5.14 19.85
CA TYR A 117 11.22 -4.99 20.85
C TYR A 117 10.86 -6.29 21.60
N TRP A 118 10.95 -7.45 20.95
CA TRP A 118 10.65 -8.76 21.54
C TRP A 118 11.90 -9.53 21.99
N GLU A 119 13.08 -8.93 21.89
CA GLU A 119 14.32 -9.54 22.37
C GLU A 119 14.41 -9.32 23.88
N ILE A 120 13.98 -10.34 24.62
CA ILE A 120 13.95 -10.32 26.08
C ILE A 120 15.39 -10.54 26.59
N GLY A 121 16.16 -9.45 26.71
CA GLY A 121 17.55 -9.46 27.17
C GLY A 121 18.18 -8.06 27.15
N PHE A 122 19.37 -7.94 27.73
CA PHE A 122 20.18 -6.73 27.59
C PHE A 122 21.08 -6.89 26.35
N PRO A 123 20.91 -6.07 25.31
CA PRO A 123 21.77 -6.14 24.14
C PRO A 123 23.20 -5.77 24.52
N SER A 124 24.16 -6.40 23.87
CA SER A 124 25.56 -5.99 23.89
C SER A 124 25.73 -4.60 23.26
N THR A 125 26.86 -3.92 23.52
CA THR A 125 27.15 -2.60 22.94
C THR A 125 27.11 -2.59 21.41
N GLN A 126 27.55 -3.68 20.76
CA GLN A 126 27.48 -3.81 19.31
C GLN A 126 26.03 -3.92 18.82
N GLU A 127 25.23 -4.77 19.45
CA GLU A 127 23.81 -4.94 19.11
C GLU A 127 23.01 -3.64 19.32
N VAL A 128 23.29 -2.89 20.39
CA VAL A 128 22.70 -1.55 20.60
C VAL A 128 22.99 -0.61 19.42
N THR A 129 24.22 -0.66 18.91
CA THR A 129 24.63 0.18 17.77
C THR A 129 23.83 -0.19 16.52
N ASP A 130 23.74 -1.48 16.21
CA ASP A 130 22.99 -2.00 15.07
C ASP A 130 21.48 -1.70 15.19
N MET A 131 20.90 -1.86 16.38
CA MET A 131 19.50 -1.53 16.66
C MET A 131 19.23 -0.04 16.44
N ASN A 132 20.12 0.83 16.92
CA ASN A 132 20.00 2.28 16.72
C ASN A 132 20.11 2.67 15.24
N GLU A 133 20.99 2.01 14.48
CA GLU A 133 21.08 2.22 13.04
C GLU A 133 19.81 1.80 12.31
N ARG A 134 19.28 0.60 12.60
CA ARG A 134 17.99 0.12 12.06
C ARG A 134 16.84 1.06 12.44
N ALA A 135 16.81 1.56 13.67
CA ALA A 135 15.80 2.52 14.10
C ALA A 135 15.87 3.84 13.31
N ARG A 136 17.09 4.34 13.05
CA ARG A 136 17.30 5.52 12.19
C ARG A 136 16.81 5.26 10.76
N GLU A 137 17.11 4.09 10.19
CA GLU A 137 16.62 3.71 8.87
C GLU A 137 15.09 3.68 8.80
N MET A 138 14.44 3.04 9.79
CA MET A 138 12.98 3.02 9.89
C MET A 138 12.38 4.44 9.99
N HIS A 139 13.03 5.35 10.71
CA HIS A 139 12.61 6.76 10.77
C HIS A 139 12.77 7.46 9.41
N ARG A 140 13.87 7.24 8.69
CA ARG A 140 14.07 7.78 7.33
C ARG A 140 13.01 7.28 6.36
N ASP A 141 12.70 6.00 6.40
CA ASP A 141 11.65 5.41 5.56
C ASP A 141 10.27 5.99 5.88
N LYS A 142 9.95 6.14 7.17
CA LYS A 142 8.69 6.75 7.58
C LYS A 142 8.61 8.22 7.12
N LEU A 143 9.69 8.98 7.22
CA LEU A 143 9.78 10.35 6.69
C LEU A 143 9.52 10.38 5.18
N ARG A 144 10.19 9.51 4.42
CA ARG A 144 10.00 9.40 2.96
C ARG A 144 8.55 9.12 2.57
N VAL A 145 7.89 8.20 3.28
CA VAL A 145 6.47 7.88 3.05
C VAL A 145 5.56 9.07 3.37
N VAL A 146 5.78 9.73 4.51
CA VAL A 146 4.98 10.91 4.91
C VAL A 146 5.18 12.07 3.95
N GLU A 147 6.41 12.34 3.53
CA GLU A 147 6.73 13.39 2.56
C GLU A 147 6.08 13.11 1.19
N ALA A 148 6.18 11.87 0.71
CA ALA A 148 5.53 11.47 -0.54
C ALA A 148 4.00 11.61 -0.46
N GLU A 149 3.38 11.23 0.67
CA GLU A 149 1.95 11.41 0.88
C GLU A 149 1.57 12.89 0.97
N ALA A 150 2.37 13.71 1.65
CA ALA A 150 2.12 15.15 1.78
C ALA A 150 2.22 15.92 0.45
N ARG A 151 2.97 15.38 -0.52
CA ARG A 151 3.07 15.93 -1.87
C ARG A 151 1.87 15.57 -2.76
N LYS A 152 1.12 14.52 -2.44
CA LYS A 152 -0.05 14.12 -3.23
C LYS A 152 -1.18 15.11 -3.02
N ASP A 153 -1.90 15.43 -4.10
CA ASP A 153 -3.14 16.19 -3.98
C ASP A 153 -4.15 15.40 -3.15
N GLY A 154 -4.64 16.02 -2.08
CA GLY A 154 -5.47 15.34 -1.10
C GLY A 154 -4.73 14.25 -0.29
N GLY A 155 -3.44 14.40 -0.04
CA GLY A 155 -2.71 13.56 0.91
C GLY A 155 -3.27 13.60 2.33
N ARG A 156 -3.00 12.56 3.13
CA ARG A 156 -3.36 12.53 4.57
C ARG A 156 -2.52 13.45 5.43
N TYR A 157 -1.36 13.87 4.93
CA TYR A 157 -0.44 14.78 5.62
C TYR A 157 -0.33 16.09 4.85
N ARG A 158 0.02 17.15 5.57
CA ARG A 158 0.40 18.45 5.03
C ARG A 158 1.71 18.88 5.66
N ARG A 159 2.51 19.63 4.90
CA ARG A 159 3.71 20.27 5.44
C ARG A 159 3.27 21.43 6.34
N ARG A 160 3.93 21.55 7.49
CA ARG A 160 3.77 22.72 8.36
C ARG A 160 4.45 23.96 7.78
#